data_AF-A0A418Y6M4-F1
#
_entry.id   AF-A0A418Y6M4-F1
#
_cell.length_a   1.000
_cell.length_b   1.000
_cell.length_c   1.000
_cell.angle_alpha   90.00
_cell.angle_beta   90.00
_cell.angle_gamma   90.00
#
_symmetry.space_group_name_H-M   'P 1'
#
loop_
_entity.id
_entity.type
_entity.pdbx_description
1 polymer ?
#
loop_
_entity_poly.entity_id
_entity_poly.type
_entity_poly.pdbx_seq_one_letter_code
_entity_poly.pdbx_strand_id
1 'polypeptide(L)'
;MDISELEFEKAKLRGAARQAAFPPVTAVKYDRRIGRIVISLASGLQLAFAPRDAQGFENARPVDLFDAEISPSGLGVHFPKLDADVYVPALLDGFLGSKRWMASQAGKRGGAMSSEAKSAAARTNGKLGGRPRKVREPT
;
A
#
# COMPACT_ATOMS: atom_id res chain seq x y z
N MET A 1 1.28 -11.89 30.74
CA MET A 1 0.20 -11.49 29.81
C MET A 1 -0.07 -12.70 28.95
N ASP A 2 -1.09 -13.50 29.27
CA ASP A 2 -1.46 -14.67 28.47
C ASP A 2 -2.28 -14.20 27.26
N ILE A 3 -1.67 -14.27 26.08
CA ILE A 3 -2.34 -14.05 24.81
C ILE A 3 -3.27 -15.24 24.61
N SER A 4 -4.58 -15.02 24.47
CA SER A 4 -5.52 -16.12 24.25
C SER A 4 -5.27 -16.76 22.88
N GLU A 5 -5.47 -18.08 22.80
CA GLU A 5 -5.37 -18.87 21.56
C GLU A 5 -6.15 -18.21 20.39
N LEU A 6 -7.30 -17.60 20.70
CA LEU A 6 -8.14 -16.86 19.75
C LEU A 6 -7.46 -15.61 19.21
N GLU A 7 -6.72 -14.87 20.03
CA GLU A 7 -5.98 -13.69 19.58
C GLU A 7 -4.76 -14.07 18.73
N PHE A 8 -4.10 -15.18 19.06
CA PHE A 8 -3.01 -15.73 18.25
C PHE A 8 -3.49 -16.15 16.85
N GLU A 9 -4.59 -16.90 16.76
CA GLU A 9 -5.15 -17.33 15.48
C GLU A 9 -5.66 -16.15 14.63
N LYS A 10 -6.31 -15.16 15.24
CA LYS A 10 -6.69 -13.92 14.53
C LYS A 10 -5.47 -13.17 14.00
N ALA A 11 -4.37 -13.11 14.76
CA ALA A 11 -3.14 -12.46 14.31
C ALA A 11 -2.53 -13.19 13.10
N LYS A 12 -2.50 -14.53 13.12
CA LYS A 12 -2.01 -15.37 12.02
C LYS A 12 -2.82 -15.17 10.74
N LEU A 13 -4.16 -15.20 10.83
CA LEU A 13 -5.05 -14.95 9.69
C LEU A 13 -4.83 -13.56 9.07
N ARG A 14 -4.70 -12.53 9.91
CA ARG A 14 -4.40 -11.17 9.46
C ARG A 14 -3.02 -11.06 8.80
N GLY A 15 -2.03 -11.81 9.27
CA GLY A 15 -0.69 -11.88 8.68
C GLY A 15 -0.73 -12.49 7.28
N ALA A 16 -1.38 -13.66 7.14
CA ALA A 16 -1.52 -14.36 5.86
C ALA A 16 -2.30 -13.52 4.83
N ALA A 17 -3.39 -12.87 5.23
CA ALA A 17 -4.16 -12.00 4.35
C ALA A 17 -3.32 -10.83 3.80
N ARG A 18 -2.42 -10.26 4.61
CA ARG A 18 -1.52 -9.18 4.17
C ARG A 18 -0.41 -9.67 3.25
N GLN A 19 0.16 -10.85 3.51
CA GLN A 19 1.14 -11.46 2.61
C GLN A 19 0.55 -11.73 1.22
N ALA A 20 -0.72 -12.16 1.15
CA ALA A 20 -1.40 -12.36 -0.13
C ALA A 20 -1.76 -11.04 -0.85
N ALA A 21 -1.94 -9.94 -0.11
CA ALA A 21 -2.39 -8.66 -0.67
C ALA A 21 -1.26 -7.82 -1.29
N PHE A 22 -0.01 -8.01 -0.83
CA PHE A 22 1.12 -7.19 -1.25
C PHE A 22 2.21 -8.04 -1.92
N PRO A 23 2.79 -7.56 -3.03
CA PRO A 23 3.92 -8.26 -3.64
C PRO A 23 5.12 -8.27 -2.66
N PRO A 24 5.82 -9.41 -2.51
CA PRO A 24 6.96 -9.49 -1.60
C PRO A 24 8.14 -8.66 -2.11
N VAL A 25 8.98 -8.24 -1.18
CA VAL A 25 10.29 -7.63 -1.44
C VAL A 25 11.22 -8.70 -2.02
N THR A 26 11.86 -8.37 -3.14
CA THR A 26 12.84 -9.24 -3.82
C THR A 26 14.27 -8.75 -3.65
N ALA A 27 14.45 -7.44 -3.45
CA ALA A 27 15.77 -6.87 -3.23
C ALA A 27 15.68 -5.57 -2.43
N VAL A 28 16.69 -5.32 -1.62
CA VAL A 28 16.96 -4.02 -1.00
C VAL A 28 18.41 -3.63 -1.26
N LYS A 29 18.64 -2.35 -1.56
CA LYS A 29 19.99 -1.79 -1.66
C LYS A 29 20.00 -0.31 -1.30
N TYR A 30 21.14 0.16 -0.82
CA TYR A 30 21.41 1.59 -0.74
C TYR A 30 22.14 2.07 -2.00
N ASP A 31 21.51 2.94 -2.78
CA ASP A 31 22.14 3.58 -3.93
C ASP A 31 22.86 4.87 -3.47
N ARG A 32 24.20 4.78 -3.38
CA ARG A 32 25.07 5.88 -2.96
C ARG A 32 25.06 7.07 -3.93
N ARG A 33 24.78 6.85 -5.22
CA ARG A 33 24.81 7.91 -6.24
C ARG A 33 23.67 8.89 -6.05
N ILE A 34 22.50 8.38 -5.64
CA ILE A 34 21.30 9.20 -5.40
C ILE A 34 20.97 9.36 -3.91
N GLY A 35 21.73 8.69 -3.02
CA GLY A 35 21.59 8.77 -1.56
C GLY A 35 20.28 8.18 -1.05
N ARG A 36 19.78 7.08 -1.64
CA ARG A 36 18.46 6.50 -1.32
C ARG A 36 18.52 5.01 -1.04
N ILE A 37 17.65 4.56 -0.14
CA ILE A 37 17.31 3.14 0.02
C ILE A 37 16.33 2.80 -1.09
N VAL A 38 16.64 1.75 -1.86
CA VAL A 38 15.84 1.25 -2.97
C VAL A 38 15.35 -0.15 -2.62
N ILE A 39 14.03 -0.31 -2.55
CA ILE A 39 13.34 -1.57 -2.31
C ILE A 39 12.66 -2.00 -3.61
N SER A 40 12.96 -3.21 -4.09
CA SER A 40 12.35 -3.81 -5.28
C SER A 40 11.33 -4.85 -4.86
N LEU A 41 10.16 -4.80 -5.49
CA LEU A 41 9.05 -5.73 -5.24
C LEU A 41 8.94 -6.73 -6.39
N ALA A 42 8.38 -7.91 -6.12
CA ALA A 42 8.12 -8.93 -7.13
C ALA A 42 7.19 -8.46 -8.26
N SER A 43 6.39 -7.41 -8.02
CA SER A 43 5.55 -6.77 -9.04
C SER A 43 6.34 -5.94 -10.06
N GLY A 44 7.64 -5.73 -9.85
CA GLY A 44 8.48 -4.81 -10.63
C GLY A 44 8.44 -3.36 -10.13
N LEU A 45 7.59 -3.04 -9.14
CA LEU A 45 7.58 -1.72 -8.51
C LEU A 45 8.86 -1.52 -7.67
N GLN A 46 9.47 -0.35 -7.79
CA GLN A 46 10.59 0.08 -6.94
C GLN A 46 10.18 1.27 -6.07
N LEU A 47 10.52 1.19 -4.78
CA LEU A 47 10.35 2.27 -3.82
C LEU A 47 11.72 2.84 -3.49
N ALA A 48 11.87 4.16 -3.55
CA ALA A 48 13.12 4.84 -3.25
C ALA A 48 12.93 6.05 -2.35
N PHE A 49 13.49 6.01 -1.13
CA PHE A 49 13.38 7.08 -0.15
C PHE A 49 14.75 7.45 0.43
N ALA A 50 14.89 8.70 0.88
CA ALA A 50 16.10 9.11 1.58
C ALA A 50 16.03 8.58 3.02
N PRO A 51 17.13 8.06 3.60
CA PRO A 51 17.13 7.53 4.97
C PRO A 51 16.58 8.53 5.99
N ARG A 52 16.97 9.81 5.88
CA ARG A 52 16.50 10.89 6.75
C ARG A 52 14.99 11.14 6.76
N ASP A 53 14.26 10.67 5.75
CA ASP A 53 12.80 10.82 5.64
C ASP A 53 12.06 9.66 6.33
N ALA A 54 12.78 8.63 6.78
CA ALA A 54 12.24 7.48 7.48
C ALA A 54 12.57 7.54 8.98
N GLN A 55 11.56 7.27 9.80
CA GLN A 55 11.71 7.21 11.25
C GLN A 55 12.67 6.09 11.65
N GLY A 56 13.64 6.39 12.51
CA GLY A 56 14.70 5.45 12.92
C GLY A 56 15.92 5.43 12.00
N PHE A 57 15.91 6.22 10.93
CA PHE A 57 17.00 6.33 9.95
C PHE A 57 17.56 7.76 9.86
N GLU A 58 17.18 8.66 10.77
CA GLU A 58 17.50 10.09 10.74
C GLU A 58 19.01 10.34 10.73
N ASN A 59 19.75 9.53 11.49
CA ASN A 59 21.20 9.59 11.62
C ASN A 59 21.93 8.44 10.93
N ALA A 60 21.23 7.68 10.07
CA ALA A 60 21.80 6.51 9.41
C ALA A 60 22.97 6.91 8.49
N ARG A 61 24.14 6.29 8.68
CA ARG A 61 25.26 6.44 7.76
C ARG A 61 25.14 5.39 6.67
N PRO A 62 25.72 5.64 5.47
CA PRO A 62 25.72 4.65 4.40
C PRO A 62 26.18 3.24 4.81
N VAL A 63 27.17 3.16 5.72
CA VAL A 63 27.71 1.89 6.23
C VAL A 63 26.71 1.08 7.06
N ASP A 64 25.75 1.76 7.69
CA ASP A 64 24.73 1.17 8.54
C ASP A 64 23.55 0.62 7.71
N LEU A 65 23.48 0.96 6.41
CA LEU A 65 22.44 0.53 5.47
C LEU A 65 22.82 -0.73 4.66
N PHE A 66 24.05 -1.22 4.83
CA PHE A 66 24.48 -2.50 4.26
C PHE A 66 23.97 -3.66 5.10
N ASP A 67 23.97 -4.86 4.50
CA ASP A 67 23.54 -6.10 5.13
C ASP A 67 22.07 -6.08 5.56
N ALA A 68 21.25 -5.31 4.85
CA ALA A 68 19.81 -5.27 5.06
C ALA A 68 19.18 -6.63 4.68
N GLU A 69 18.31 -7.14 5.55
CA GLU A 69 17.71 -8.46 5.46
C GLU A 69 16.23 -8.34 5.13
N ILE A 70 15.74 -9.15 4.19
CA ILE A 70 14.32 -9.21 3.89
C ILE A 70 13.68 -10.17 4.90
N SER A 71 12.59 -9.73 5.53
CA SER A 71 11.89 -10.56 6.50
C SER A 71 11.32 -11.83 5.86
N PRO A 72 11.12 -12.93 6.62
CA PRO A 72 10.55 -14.16 6.08
C PRO A 72 9.16 -14.00 5.46
N SER A 73 8.42 -12.97 5.88
CA SER A 73 7.11 -12.65 5.30
C SER A 73 7.21 -11.98 3.92
N GLY A 74 8.39 -11.49 3.53
CA GLY A 74 8.61 -10.70 2.33
C GLY A 74 8.00 -9.30 2.40
N LEU A 75 7.45 -8.87 3.54
CA LEU A 75 6.78 -7.58 3.70
C LEU A 75 7.61 -6.55 4.46
N GLY A 76 8.73 -6.98 5.04
CA GLY A 76 9.59 -6.15 5.85
C GLY A 76 11.03 -6.21 5.37
N VAL A 77 11.78 -5.15 5.69
CA VAL A 77 13.24 -5.14 5.58
C VAL A 77 13.83 -4.72 6.92
N HIS A 78 14.69 -5.55 7.47
CA HIS A 78 15.41 -5.29 8.71
C HIS A 78 16.81 -4.76 8.40
N PHE A 79 17.27 -3.77 9.15
CA PHE A 79 18.62 -3.20 9.06
C PHE A 79 19.38 -3.50 10.36
N PRO A 80 20.18 -4.59 10.42
CA PRO A 80 20.78 -5.06 11.67
C PRO A 80 21.65 -4.03 12.39
N LYS A 81 22.35 -3.18 11.64
CA LYS A 81 23.25 -2.16 12.21
C LYS A 81 22.51 -0.97 12.81
N LEU A 82 21.27 -0.76 12.41
CA LEU A 82 20.41 0.32 12.92
C LEU A 82 19.39 -0.19 13.94
N ASP A 83 19.23 -1.50 14.07
CA ASP A 83 18.14 -2.14 14.82
C ASP A 83 16.77 -1.57 14.42
N ALA A 84 16.58 -1.40 13.10
CA ALA A 84 15.43 -0.72 12.53
C ALA A 84 14.77 -1.55 11.43
N ASP A 85 13.44 -1.53 11.42
CA ASP A 85 12.61 -2.26 10.46
C ASP A 85 11.80 -1.32 9.57
N VAL A 86 11.71 -1.68 8.30
CA VAL A 86 10.86 -1.02 7.32
C VAL A 86 9.73 -1.97 6.92
N TYR A 87 8.50 -1.59 7.25
CA TYR A 87 7.31 -2.33 6.84
C TYR A 87 6.75 -1.78 5.52
N VAL A 88 6.95 -2.52 4.43
CA VAL A 88 6.65 -2.08 3.07
C VAL A 88 5.17 -1.77 2.83
N PRO A 89 4.19 -2.55 3.33
CA PRO A 89 2.78 -2.22 3.14
C PRO A 89 2.41 -0.83 3.67
N ALA A 90 3.01 -0.36 4.77
CA ALA A 90 2.75 0.99 5.29
C ALA A 90 3.34 2.08 4.38
N LEU A 91 4.51 1.84 3.78
CA LEU A 91 5.08 2.75 2.78
C LEU A 91 4.19 2.83 1.53
N LEU A 92 3.65 1.70 1.09
CA LEU A 92 2.74 1.62 -0.05
C LEU A 92 1.41 2.32 0.25
N ASP A 93 0.84 2.16 1.45
CA ASP A 93 -0.39 2.85 1.85
C ASP A 93 -0.22 4.39 1.88
N GLY A 94 1.00 4.88 2.14
CA GLY A 94 1.35 6.30 2.08
C GLY A 94 1.58 6.84 0.66
N PHE A 95 2.16 6.03 -0.24
CA PHE A 95 2.60 6.45 -1.58
C PHE A 95 1.63 6.08 -2.73
N LEU A 96 0.95 4.93 -2.68
CA LEU A 96 0.05 4.45 -3.74
C LEU A 96 -1.36 5.07 -3.68
N GLY A 97 -1.49 6.19 -2.97
CA GLY A 97 -2.67 7.03 -2.94
C GLY A 97 -3.46 6.86 -1.64
N SER A 98 -3.90 7.98 -1.07
CA SER A 98 -4.81 7.99 0.08
C SER A 98 -5.97 6.99 -0.10
N LYS A 99 -6.52 6.47 1.01
CA LYS A 99 -7.73 5.61 0.98
C LYS A 99 -8.83 6.15 0.05
N ARG A 100 -8.98 7.48 -0.02
CA ARG A 100 -9.90 8.19 -0.92
C ARG A 100 -9.55 8.01 -2.40
N TRP A 101 -8.27 8.12 -2.77
CA TRP A 101 -7.81 7.90 -4.14
C TRP A 101 -8.00 6.43 -4.55
N MET A 102 -7.64 5.47 -3.70
CA MET A 102 -7.88 4.04 -3.97
C MET A 102 -9.38 3.72 -4.10
N ALA A 103 -10.22 4.25 -3.21
CA ALA A 103 -11.67 4.13 -3.32
C ALA A 103 -12.20 4.76 -4.62
N SER A 104 -11.63 5.89 -5.06
CA SER A 104 -12.00 6.51 -6.33
C SER A 104 -11.63 5.64 -7.54
N GLN A 105 -10.49 4.94 -7.51
CA GLN A 105 -10.07 4.03 -8.58
C GLN A 105 -10.92 2.76 -8.61
N ALA A 106 -11.22 2.19 -7.43
CA ALA A 106 -12.15 1.07 -7.30
C ALA A 106 -13.55 1.45 -7.80
N GLY A 107 -14.06 2.64 -7.41
CA GLY A 107 -15.32 3.19 -7.88
C GLY A 107 -15.34 3.46 -9.39
N LYS A 108 -14.23 3.93 -9.97
CA LYS A 108 -14.10 4.10 -11.43
C LYS A 108 -14.13 2.76 -12.16
N ARG A 109 -13.38 1.76 -11.70
CA ARG A 109 -13.37 0.40 -12.29
C ARG A 109 -14.73 -0.27 -12.15
N GLY A 110 -15.29 -0.28 -10.95
CA GLY A 110 -16.63 -0.81 -10.69
C GLY A 110 -17.72 -0.03 -11.43
N GLY A 111 -17.54 1.27 -11.62
CA GLY A 111 -18.38 2.16 -12.43
C GLY A 111 -18.34 1.81 -13.92
N ALA A 112 -17.16 1.51 -14.44
CA ALA A 112 -16.92 1.10 -15.83
C ALA A 112 -17.41 -0.33 -16.13
N MET A 113 -17.49 -1.21 -15.13
CA MET A 113 -18.07 -2.53 -15.30
C MET A 113 -19.60 -2.42 -15.51
N SER A 114 -20.07 -2.90 -16.65
CA SER A 114 -21.50 -3.07 -16.95
C SER A 114 -21.89 -4.52 -16.68
N SER A 115 -22.90 -4.75 -15.85
CA SER A 115 -23.50 -6.06 -15.60
C SER A 115 -25.01 -5.96 -15.71
N GLU A 116 -25.70 -7.05 -16.07
CA GLU A 116 -27.16 -7.05 -16.22
C GLU A 116 -27.87 -6.56 -14.96
N ALA A 117 -27.42 -7.01 -13.78
CA ALA A 117 -27.94 -6.57 -12.49
C ALA A 117 -27.77 -5.05 -12.29
N LYS A 118 -26.63 -4.49 -12.68
CA LYS A 118 -26.36 -3.06 -12.57
C LYS A 118 -27.19 -2.24 -13.57
N SER A 119 -27.40 -2.74 -14.78
CA SER A 119 -28.26 -2.12 -15.78
C SER A 119 -29.74 -2.15 -15.36
N ALA A 120 -30.21 -3.24 -14.75
CA ALA A 120 -31.56 -3.35 -14.20
C ALA A 120 -31.77 -2.35 -13.05
N ALA A 121 -30.83 -2.27 -12.11
CA ALA A 121 -30.86 -1.32 -11.00
C ALA A 121 -30.79 0.15 -11.47
N ALA A 122 -30.01 0.45 -12.50
CA ALA A 122 -29.96 1.79 -13.08
C ALA A 122 -31.31 2.20 -13.69
N ARG A 123 -32.00 1.27 -14.37
CA ARG A 123 -33.33 1.51 -14.94
C ARG A 123 -34.40 1.76 -13.86
N THR A 124 -34.39 0.99 -12.78
CA THR A 124 -35.33 1.23 -11.66
C THR A 124 -35.05 2.57 -10.98
N ASN A 125 -33.78 2.90 -10.75
CA ASN A 125 -33.40 4.17 -10.11
C ASN A 125 -33.69 5.39 -11.00
N GLY A 126 -33.57 5.25 -12.33
CA GLY A 126 -33.92 6.32 -13.27
C GLY A 126 -35.40 6.71 -13.25
N LYS A 127 -36.31 5.79 -12.86
CA LYS A 127 -37.75 6.08 -12.73
C LYS A 127 -38.06 7.03 -11.57
N LEU A 128 -37.16 7.16 -10.59
CA LEU A 128 -37.32 8.03 -9.42
C LEU A 128 -36.79 9.46 -9.65
N GLY A 129 -36.53 9.85 -10.90
CA GLY A 129 -36.10 11.20 -11.27
C GLY A 129 -34.58 11.34 -11.20
N GLY A 130 -33.90 10.94 -12.28
CA GLY A 130 -32.43 10.95 -12.39
C GLY A 130 -31.75 12.32 -12.15
N ARG A 131 -30.45 12.40 -12.43
CA ARG A 131 -29.63 13.59 -12.11
C ARG A 131 -30.26 14.88 -12.70
N PRO A 132 -30.66 15.86 -11.86
CA PRO A 132 -31.24 17.12 -12.32
C PRO A 132 -30.32 17.86 -13.29
N ARG A 133 -30.89 18.51 -14.31
CA ARG A 133 -30.12 19.25 -15.32
C ARG A 133 -29.45 20.46 -14.67
N LYS A 134 -28.14 20.60 -14.86
CA LYS A 134 -27.40 21.77 -14.36
C LYS A 134 -27.83 23.01 -15.16
N VAL A 135 -28.52 23.95 -14.51
CA VAL A 135 -28.92 25.23 -15.10
C VAL A 135 -27.64 26.04 -15.34
N ARG A 136 -27.44 26.53 -16.56
CA ARG A 136 -26.38 27.52 -16.85
C ARG A 136 -27.01 28.89 -16.61
N GLU A 137 -26.41 29.69 -15.73
CA GLU A 137 -26.82 31.08 -15.56
C GLU A 137 -26.42 31.88 -16.82
N PRO A 138 -27.32 32.71 -17.36
CA PRO A 138 -27.01 33.57 -18.50
C PRO A 138 -26.00 34.65 -18.09
N THR A 139 -25.08 34.95 -19.01
CA THR A 139 -24.00 35.94 -18.88
C THR A 139 -24.54 37.36 -18.93
#